data_AF-A0A9D4YJ86-F1
#
_entry.id   AF-A0A9D4YJ86-F1
#
_cell.length_a   1.000
_cell.length_b   1.000
_cell.length_c   1.000
_cell.angle_alpha   90.00
_cell.angle_beta   90.00
_cell.angle_gamma   90.00
#
_symmetry.space_group_name_H-M   'P 1'
#
loop_
_entity.id
_entity.type
_entity.pdbx_description
1 polymer ?
#
loop_
_entity_poly.entity_id
_entity_poly.type
_entity_poly.pdbx_seq_one_letter_code
_entity_poly.pdbx_strand_id
1 'polypeptide(L)'
;MGYIALQGRSKLSILIDSLHDVDDDLKNNIWTDITEVFDVSPNDSMVKNKLLTYVGERWRGFKTQLTRDYITPPSDEDKPSYLLYSFINQDVWENFIKSRITLVSLAKSKK
;
A
#
# COMPACT_ATOMS: atom_id res chain seq x y z
N MET A 1 -5.42 14.20 2.57
CA MET A 1 -4.83 13.00 1.92
C MET A 1 -4.44 13.42 0.51
N GLY A 2 -3.19 13.21 0.07
CA GLY A 2 -2.74 13.62 -1.27
C GLY A 2 -3.19 12.64 -2.37
N TYR A 3 -3.57 13.15 -3.54
CA TYR A 3 -4.05 12.37 -4.69
C TYR A 3 -3.07 11.25 -5.11
N ILE A 4 -1.77 11.54 -5.11
CA ILE A 4 -0.68 10.59 -5.43
C ILE A 4 -0.70 9.36 -4.49
N ALA A 5 -0.92 9.60 -3.20
CA ALA A 5 -0.98 8.51 -2.22
C ALA A 5 -2.26 7.68 -2.36
N LEU A 6 -3.37 8.30 -2.78
CA LEU A 6 -4.62 7.58 -3.08
C LEU A 6 -4.45 6.65 -4.28
N GLN A 7 -3.82 7.14 -5.37
CA GLN A 7 -3.54 6.32 -6.54
C GLN A 7 -2.65 5.12 -6.21
N GLY A 8 -1.59 5.34 -5.44
CA GLY A 8 -0.77 4.25 -4.92
C GLY A 8 -1.59 3.23 -4.13
N ARG A 9 -2.45 3.69 -3.21
CA ARG A 9 -3.25 2.79 -2.35
C ARG A 9 -4.33 2.02 -3.09
N SER A 10 -4.91 2.62 -4.13
CA SER A 10 -5.98 2.00 -4.90
C SER A 10 -5.45 1.03 -5.94
N LYS A 11 -4.28 1.31 -6.53
CA LYS A 11 -3.69 0.48 -7.59
C LYS A 11 -2.77 -0.61 -7.06
N LEU A 12 -2.09 -0.38 -5.94
CA LEU A 12 -1.26 -1.38 -5.28
C LEU A 12 -2.09 -2.15 -4.27
N SER A 13 -2.18 -3.47 -4.43
CA SER A 13 -2.85 -4.32 -3.44
C SER A 13 -2.00 -4.44 -2.18
N ILE A 14 -2.59 -4.35 -0.98
CA ILE A 14 -1.90 -4.46 0.34
C ILE A 14 -1.09 -5.75 0.51
N LEU A 15 -1.33 -6.75 -0.34
CA LEU A 15 -0.59 -8.01 -0.43
C LEU A 15 0.80 -7.86 -1.05
N ILE A 16 1.06 -6.78 -1.80
CA ILE A 16 2.35 -6.52 -2.42
C ILE A 16 3.33 -6.06 -1.34
N ASP A 17 4.41 -6.82 -1.14
CA ASP A 17 5.41 -6.51 -0.12
C ASP A 17 6.32 -5.34 -0.51
N SER A 18 6.84 -5.32 -1.74
CA SER A 18 7.68 -4.24 -2.25
C SER A 18 7.12 -3.65 -3.54
N LEU A 19 7.18 -2.31 -3.66
CA LEU A 19 6.92 -1.63 -4.93
C LEU A 19 7.95 -2.02 -6.01
N HIS A 20 9.11 -2.52 -5.61
CA HIS A 20 10.15 -2.96 -6.54
C HIS A 20 9.76 -4.24 -7.29
N ASP A 21 9.00 -5.13 -6.63
CA ASP A 21 8.51 -6.39 -7.21
C ASP A 21 7.25 -6.20 -8.08
N VAL A 22 6.76 -4.97 -8.18
CA VAL A 22 5.62 -4.62 -8.99
C VAL A 22 6.05 -4.49 -10.44
N ASP A 23 5.22 -5.01 -11.33
CA ASP A 23 5.39 -4.92 -12.77
C ASP A 23 5.56 -3.45 -13.22
N ASP A 24 6.47 -3.22 -14.16
CA ASP A 24 6.74 -1.89 -14.66
C ASP A 24 5.52 -1.29 -15.37
N ASP A 25 4.61 -2.11 -15.93
CA ASP A 25 3.33 -1.65 -16.47
C ASP A 25 2.45 -1.01 -15.39
N LEU A 26 2.42 -1.57 -14.17
CA LEU A 26 1.64 -0.96 -13.09
C LEU A 26 2.27 0.35 -12.60
N LYS A 27 3.61 0.40 -12.54
CA LYS A 27 4.34 1.66 -12.24
C LYS A 27 4.09 2.72 -13.31
N ASN A 28 4.05 2.32 -14.58
CA ASN A 28 3.72 3.18 -15.72
C ASN A 28 2.28 3.67 -15.60
N ASN A 29 1.32 2.81 -15.28
CA ASN A 29 -0.07 3.21 -15.09
C ASN A 29 -0.27 4.18 -13.91
N ILE A 30 0.48 4.04 -12.81
CA ILE A 30 0.45 5.02 -11.71
C ILE A 30 1.05 6.35 -12.18
N TRP A 31 2.16 6.29 -12.92
CA TRP A 31 2.82 7.48 -13.47
C TRP A 31 1.91 8.24 -14.44
N THR A 32 1.30 7.55 -15.41
CA THR A 32 0.42 8.14 -16.42
C THR A 32 -0.76 8.87 -15.79
N ASP A 33 -1.50 8.23 -14.88
CA ASP A 33 -2.63 8.87 -14.18
C ASP A 33 -2.23 10.16 -13.45
N ILE A 34 -1.03 10.16 -12.86
CA ILE A 34 -0.54 11.33 -12.13
C ILE A 34 -0.10 12.42 -13.11
N THR A 35 0.60 12.06 -14.19
CA THR A 35 0.98 13.04 -15.22
C THR A 35 -0.23 13.66 -15.89
N GLU A 36 -1.32 12.91 -16.08
CA GLU A 36 -2.59 13.43 -16.61
C GLU A 36 -3.23 14.44 -15.65
N VAL A 37 -3.19 14.19 -14.34
CA VAL A 37 -3.82 15.07 -13.35
C VAL A 37 -3.00 16.33 -13.05
N PHE A 38 -1.68 16.22 -13.07
CA PHE A 38 -0.78 17.33 -12.72
C PHE A 38 -0.16 18.04 -13.94
N ASP A 39 -0.54 17.65 -15.17
CA ASP A 39 0.00 18.16 -16.43
C ASP A 39 1.54 18.16 -16.46
N VAL A 40 2.12 17.07 -15.94
CA VAL A 40 3.57 16.91 -15.84
C VAL A 40 4.08 16.24 -17.11
N SER A 41 5.16 16.77 -17.68
CA SER A 41 5.78 16.18 -18.87
C SER A 41 6.24 14.75 -18.59
N PRO A 42 5.72 13.74 -19.31
CA PRO A 42 5.95 12.32 -19.01
C PRO A 42 7.38 11.84 -19.28
N ASN A 43 8.22 12.67 -19.92
CA ASN A 43 9.61 12.37 -20.25
C ASN A 43 10.60 12.58 -19.09
N ASP A 44 10.16 13.11 -17.95
CA ASP A 44 11.05 13.30 -16.80
C ASP A 44 11.17 12.02 -15.96
N SER A 45 12.16 11.20 -16.32
CA SER A 45 12.48 9.96 -15.62
C SER A 45 12.91 10.18 -14.16
N MET A 46 13.47 11.35 -13.84
CA MET A 46 13.85 11.69 -12.47
C MET A 46 12.62 11.96 -11.61
N VAL A 47 11.65 12.70 -12.13
CA VAL A 47 10.38 12.96 -11.46
C VAL A 47 9.59 11.66 -11.29
N LYS A 48 9.55 10.81 -12.32
CA LYS A 48 8.94 9.48 -12.23
C LYS A 48 9.52 8.66 -11.08
N ASN A 49 10.84 8.58 -10.98
CA ASN A 49 11.49 7.79 -9.93
C ASN A 49 11.24 8.37 -8.52
N LYS A 50 11.33 9.70 -8.36
CA LYS A 50 11.00 10.37 -7.09
C LYS A 50 9.56 10.12 -6.67
N LEU A 51 8.64 10.17 -7.63
CA LEU A 51 7.23 9.95 -7.37
C LEU A 51 6.92 8.51 -7.01
N LEU A 52 7.48 7.54 -7.74
CA LEU A 52 7.34 6.11 -7.41
C LEU A 52 7.91 5.82 -6.02
N THR A 53 9.07 6.40 -5.69
CA THR A 53 9.66 6.30 -4.35
C THR A 53 8.70 6.84 -3.29
N TYR A 54 8.15 8.04 -3.50
CA TYR A 54 7.18 8.65 -2.59
C TYR A 54 5.90 7.80 -2.43
N VAL A 55 5.36 7.27 -3.52
CA VAL A 55 4.23 6.34 -3.51
C VAL A 55 4.57 5.11 -2.68
N GLY A 56 5.74 4.52 -2.89
CA GLY A 56 6.22 3.36 -2.15
C GLY A 56 6.37 3.62 -0.66
N GLU A 57 6.89 4.77 -0.26
CA GLU A 57 7.01 5.17 1.14
C GLU A 57 5.64 5.36 1.80
N ARG A 58 4.73 6.07 1.12
CA ARG A 58 3.34 6.27 1.60
C ARG A 58 2.59 4.95 1.69
N TRP A 59 2.84 4.05 0.76
CA TRP A 59 2.30 2.71 0.74
C TRP A 59 2.82 1.86 1.91
N ARG A 60 4.13 1.88 2.15
CA ARG A 60 4.73 1.19 3.30
C ARG A 60 4.19 1.72 4.62
N GLY A 61 4.12 3.04 4.77
CA GLY A 61 3.54 3.69 5.95
C GLY A 61 2.08 3.31 6.18
N PHE A 62 1.30 3.18 5.09
CA PHE A 62 -0.09 2.73 5.16
C PHE A 62 -0.20 1.29 5.68
N LYS A 63 0.62 0.35 5.19
CA LYS A 63 0.66 -1.03 5.70
C LYS A 63 1.06 -1.10 7.18
N THR A 64 2.03 -0.27 7.60
CA THR A 64 2.43 -0.15 9.01
C THR A 64 1.29 0.38 9.87
N GLN A 65 0.59 1.40 9.40
CA GLN A 65 -0.59 1.94 10.08
C GLN A 65 -1.67 0.86 10.22
N LEU A 66 -1.98 0.12 9.16
CA LEU A 66 -2.94 -0.99 9.21
C LEU A 66 -2.55 -2.07 10.22
N THR A 67 -1.26 -2.41 10.28
CA THR A 67 -0.77 -3.42 11.24
C THR A 67 -0.86 -2.91 12.68
N ARG A 68 -0.53 -1.65 12.92
CA ARG A 68 -0.60 -1.05 14.25
C ARG A 68 -2.05 -0.89 14.71
N ASP A 69 -2.89 -0.31 13.85
CA ASP A 69 -4.24 0.10 14.24
C ASP A 69 -5.22 -1.09 14.27
N TYR A 70 -4.98 -2.18 13.50
CA TYR A 70 -5.93 -3.32 13.43
C TYR A 70 -5.36 -4.67 13.88
N ILE A 71 -4.04 -4.84 13.95
CA ILE A 71 -3.42 -6.14 14.30
C ILE A 71 -2.82 -6.11 15.71
N THR A 72 -2.39 -4.95 16.22
CA THR A 72 -1.63 -4.87 17.49
C THR A 72 -1.99 -3.64 18.34
N PRO A 73 -2.86 -3.74 19.37
CA PRO A 73 -3.65 -4.89 19.83
C PRO A 73 -4.97 -5.03 19.06
N PRO A 74 -5.52 -6.25 18.91
CA PRO A 74 -6.86 -6.43 18.39
C PRO A 74 -7.84 -5.91 19.44
N SER A 75 -8.38 -4.72 19.25
CA SER A 75 -9.57 -4.27 19.98
C SER A 75 -10.78 -4.88 19.27
N ASP A 76 -11.63 -5.61 20.00
CA ASP A 76 -12.89 -6.17 19.46
C ASP A 76 -13.85 -5.09 18.90
N GLU A 77 -13.57 -3.81 19.17
CA GLU A 77 -14.35 -2.65 18.69
C GLU A 77 -13.82 -2.03 17.38
N ASP A 78 -12.65 -2.45 16.88
CA ASP A 78 -12.08 -1.84 15.67
C ASP A 78 -12.77 -2.34 14.40
N LYS A 79 -13.48 -1.43 13.73
CA LYS A 79 -14.12 -1.71 12.43
C LYS A 79 -13.06 -2.19 11.44
N PRO A 80 -13.24 -3.35 10.80
CA PRO A 80 -12.22 -3.88 9.92
C PRO A 80 -11.98 -2.96 8.73
N SER A 81 -10.72 -2.85 8.30
CA SER A 81 -10.26 -1.81 7.36
C SER A 81 -10.90 -1.90 5.98
N TYR A 82 -11.45 -3.05 5.59
CA TYR A 82 -12.24 -3.19 4.35
C TYR A 82 -13.53 -2.35 4.37
N LEU A 83 -14.04 -1.96 5.55
CA LEU A 83 -15.17 -1.05 5.68
C LEU A 83 -14.77 0.43 5.52
N LEU A 84 -13.49 0.75 5.70
CA LEU A 84 -12.97 2.11 5.63
C LEU A 84 -12.36 2.45 4.27
N TYR A 85 -11.93 1.42 3.54
CA TYR A 85 -11.29 1.56 2.24
C TYR A 85 -12.04 0.73 1.21
N SER A 86 -12.80 1.40 0.33
CA SER A 86 -13.56 0.76 -0.76
C SER A 86 -12.71 -0.03 -1.75
N PHE A 87 -11.39 0.22 -1.77
CA PHE A 87 -10.42 -0.48 -2.61
C PHE A 87 -9.79 -1.71 -1.94
N ILE A 88 -10.11 -2.00 -0.66
CA ILE A 88 -9.66 -3.20 0.04
C ILE A 88 -10.84 -4.17 0.13
N ASN A 89 -10.78 -5.26 -0.63
CA ASN A 89 -11.74 -6.35 -0.53
C ASN A 89 -11.53 -7.16 0.76
N GLN A 90 -12.58 -7.84 1.22
CA GLN A 90 -12.51 -8.70 2.40
C GLN A 90 -11.44 -9.80 2.24
N ASP A 91 -11.39 -10.51 1.11
CA ASP A 91 -10.36 -11.53 0.85
C ASP A 91 -8.93 -10.97 0.91
N VAL A 92 -8.74 -9.78 0.36
CA VAL A 92 -7.45 -9.08 0.35
C VAL A 92 -7.06 -8.69 1.78
N TRP A 93 -8.03 -8.23 2.58
CA TRP A 93 -7.84 -7.90 3.98
C TRP A 93 -7.49 -9.12 4.83
N GLU A 94 -8.23 -10.23 4.69
CA GLU A 94 -7.97 -11.46 5.42
C GLU A 94 -6.60 -12.04 5.10
N ASN A 95 -6.20 -12.05 3.83
CA ASN A 95 -4.87 -12.50 3.43
C ASN A 95 -3.76 -11.60 3.99
N PHE A 96 -3.99 -10.29 4.05
CA PHE A 96 -3.05 -9.35 4.65
C PHE A 96 -2.88 -9.60 6.15
N ILE A 97 -4.00 -9.78 6.88
CA ILE A 97 -3.96 -10.15 8.31
C ILE A 97 -3.20 -11.46 8.50
N LYS A 98 -3.53 -12.51 7.74
CA LYS A 98 -2.85 -13.81 7.81
C LYS A 98 -1.34 -13.66 7.61
N SER A 99 -0.91 -12.96 6.55
CA SER A 99 0.51 -12.68 6.28
C SER A 99 1.20 -12.00 7.47
N ARG A 100 0.56 -10.98 8.07
CA ARG A 100 1.13 -10.24 9.20
C ARG A 100 1.12 -11.02 10.51
N ILE A 101 0.08 -11.79 10.81
CA ILE A 101 0.04 -12.68 11.99
C ILE A 101 1.10 -13.77 11.86
N THR A 102 1.29 -14.36 10.68
CA THR A 102 2.36 -15.34 10.43
C THR A 102 3.74 -14.71 10.63
N LEU A 103 3.98 -13.49 10.13
CA LEU A 103 5.25 -12.78 10.36
C LEU A 103 5.49 -12.45 11.84
N VAL A 104 4.45 -12.00 12.56
CA VAL A 104 4.54 -11.69 14.01
C VAL A 104 4.76 -12.95 14.84
N SER A 105 4.10 -14.05 14.52
CA SER A 105 4.27 -15.33 15.22
C SER A 105 5.64 -15.96 14.98
N LEU A 106 6.16 -15.91 13.74
CA LEU A 106 7.54 -16.35 13.43
C LEU A 106 8.59 -15.49 14.13
N ALA A 107 8.37 -14.18 14.24
CA ALA A 107 9.28 -13.28 14.97
C ALA A 107 9.35 -13.60 16.48
N LYS A 108 8.27 -14.15 17.07
CA LYS A 108 8.23 -14.54 18.48
C LYS A 108 8.91 -15.90 18.76
N SER A 109 9.10 -16.74 17.74
CA SER A 109 9.69 -18.09 17.90
C SER A 109 11.23 -18.11 17.90
N LYS A 110 11.90 -16.96 17.82
CA LYS A 110 13.38 -16.83 17.85
C LYS A 110 13.95 -16.38 19.20
N LYS A 111 13.19 -16.48 20.29
CA LYS A 111 13.64 -16.08 21.62
C LYS A 111 13.65 -17.24 22.60
#